data_AF-A0A2A2FA74-F1
#
_entry.id   AF-A0A2A2FA74-F1
#
_cell.length_a   1.000
_cell.length_b   1.000
_cell.length_c   1.000
_cell.angle_alpha   90.00
_cell.angle_beta   90.00
_cell.angle_gamma   90.00
#
_symmetry.space_group_name_H-M   'P 1'
#
loop_
_entity.id
_entity.type
_entity.pdbx_description
1 polymer ?
#
loop_
_entity_poly.entity_id
_entity_poly.type
_entity_poly.pdbx_seq_one_letter_code
_entity_poly.pdbx_strand_id
1 'polypeptide(L)'
;MSHEQGRKIPVGISACLLGEEVRYDGGHKHARYCSQVLSHYFEFRSLCPELEAGLGVPRPAIHLREHQDGLRLITTSGNADHTASMEHWIRDALPSLTDLRGFILKAKSPSCGMERIRIHNEEGQVIRRDGRGLFAQALMEAYPVLPVEEEGRLNDSHLRENFIERVFVYDDWCRMIEAGLTRNALLDFHTRHKFQLLAHCQKTYRELGPMLSDLKAEPLADIAERYISAFMKAMQKQITRGDHANAMQHLMGYLRGSMSDADREMLHEQIDLYQQGQVPLVVPMTLLRMAQRREPVAYLERQDYLTPYPDELGLRNHV
;
A
#
# COMPACT_ATOMS: atom_id res chain seq x y z
N MET A 1 17.31 11.99 0.41
CA MET A 1 18.25 10.88 0.18
C MET A 1 18.03 10.34 -1.22
N SER A 2 19.11 10.08 -1.94
CA SER A 2 19.10 9.44 -3.26
C SER A 2 18.39 8.10 -3.19
N HIS A 3 17.21 7.97 -3.82
CA HIS A 3 16.74 6.65 -4.23
C HIS A 3 17.90 6.03 -5.01
N GLU A 4 18.49 4.95 -4.48
CA GLU A 4 19.53 4.17 -5.15
C GLU A 4 19.03 3.88 -6.56
N GLN A 5 19.59 4.60 -7.54
CA GLN A 5 19.21 4.50 -8.94
C GLN A 5 19.56 3.08 -9.40
N GLY A 6 18.56 2.19 -9.45
CA GLY A 6 18.70 0.87 -10.07
C GLY A 6 17.84 -0.24 -9.49
N ARG A 7 17.44 -0.20 -8.21
CA ARG A 7 16.69 -1.33 -7.61
C ARG A 7 15.20 -1.06 -7.56
N LYS A 8 14.45 -1.81 -8.36
CA LYS A 8 12.98 -1.81 -8.36
C LYS A 8 12.43 -2.57 -7.15
N ILE A 9 11.26 -2.15 -6.68
CA ILE A 9 10.59 -2.76 -5.53
C ILE A 9 9.78 -3.98 -6.00
N PRO A 10 9.95 -5.19 -5.42
CA PRO A 10 9.21 -6.36 -5.84
C PRO A 10 7.73 -6.24 -5.45
N VAL A 11 6.83 -6.31 -6.43
CA VAL A 11 5.38 -6.16 -6.24
C VAL A 11 4.66 -7.27 -7.00
N GLY A 12 3.76 -7.99 -6.33
CA GLY A 12 2.90 -8.97 -6.99
C GLY A 12 1.84 -8.29 -7.84
N ILE A 13 1.49 -8.88 -8.98
CA ILE A 13 0.40 -8.37 -9.80
C ILE A 13 -0.38 -9.51 -10.44
N SER A 14 -1.72 -9.38 -10.48
CA SER A 14 -2.53 -10.31 -11.27
C SER A 14 -2.10 -10.28 -12.74
N ALA A 15 -1.66 -11.42 -13.28
CA ALA A 15 -1.03 -11.55 -14.60
C ALA A 15 -1.83 -10.90 -15.76
N CYS A 16 -3.16 -11.00 -15.73
CA CYS A 16 -4.03 -10.37 -16.74
C CYS A 16 -3.89 -8.84 -16.82
N LEU A 17 -3.36 -8.19 -15.79
CA LEU A 17 -3.10 -6.74 -15.75
C LEU A 17 -1.86 -6.34 -16.54
N LEU A 18 -0.90 -7.24 -16.77
CA LEU A 18 0.30 -7.00 -17.58
C LEU A 18 0.08 -7.28 -19.07
N GLY A 19 -1.13 -7.67 -19.48
CA GLY A 19 -1.44 -7.99 -20.87
C GLY A 19 -1.35 -9.47 -21.20
N GLU A 20 -1.07 -10.34 -20.22
CA GLU A 20 -1.14 -11.78 -20.42
C GLU A 20 -2.58 -12.24 -20.65
N GLU A 21 -2.81 -13.08 -21.65
CA GLU A 21 -4.12 -13.58 -22.09
C GLU A 21 -4.65 -14.71 -21.18
N VAL A 22 -4.58 -14.52 -19.86
CA VAL A 22 -4.86 -15.58 -18.87
C VAL A 22 -6.28 -15.54 -18.28
N ARG A 23 -7.13 -14.64 -18.79
CA ARG A 23 -8.52 -14.56 -18.33
C ARG A 23 -9.34 -15.78 -18.78
N TYR A 24 -10.48 -16.00 -18.12
CA TYR A 24 -11.40 -17.09 -18.45
C TYR A 24 -11.87 -17.05 -19.92
N ASP A 25 -11.98 -15.86 -20.50
CA ASP A 25 -12.35 -15.60 -21.89
C ASP A 25 -11.16 -15.59 -22.87
N GLY A 26 -9.94 -15.90 -22.41
CA GLY A 26 -8.73 -15.87 -23.24
C GLY A 26 -8.24 -14.45 -23.58
N GLY A 27 -8.78 -13.41 -22.94
CA GLY A 27 -8.32 -12.03 -23.12
C GLY A 27 -7.40 -11.55 -21.99
N HIS A 28 -7.10 -10.24 -22.00
CA HIS A 28 -6.37 -9.56 -20.93
C HIS A 28 -7.15 -8.36 -20.36
N LYS A 29 -6.61 -7.67 -19.35
CA LYS A 29 -7.11 -6.38 -18.86
C LYS A 29 -5.94 -5.46 -18.54
N HIS A 30 -5.22 -5.07 -19.59
CA HIS A 30 -3.96 -4.36 -19.49
C HIS A 30 -4.11 -3.03 -18.75
N ALA A 31 -3.50 -2.93 -17.57
CA ALA A 31 -3.48 -1.73 -16.74
C ALA A 31 -2.27 -0.87 -17.12
N ARG A 32 -2.45 0.06 -18.07
CA ARG A 32 -1.36 0.90 -18.61
C ARG A 32 -0.59 1.66 -17.54
N TYR A 33 -1.27 2.14 -16.50
CA TYR A 33 -0.58 2.81 -15.39
C TYR A 33 0.42 1.87 -14.68
N CYS A 34 0.09 0.59 -14.52
CA CYS A 34 1.01 -0.38 -13.95
C CYS A 34 2.19 -0.64 -14.90
N SER A 35 1.91 -1.00 -16.16
CA SER A 35 2.95 -1.41 -17.11
C SER A 35 3.82 -0.28 -17.65
N GLN A 36 3.33 0.96 -17.69
CA GLN A 36 4.03 2.11 -18.28
C GLN A 36 4.52 3.12 -17.24
N VAL A 37 3.92 3.19 -16.05
CA VAL A 37 4.35 4.15 -15.01
C VAL A 37 5.00 3.39 -13.86
N LEU A 38 4.25 2.53 -13.18
CA LEU A 38 4.75 1.84 -11.98
C LEU A 38 5.89 0.87 -12.28
N SER A 39 5.96 0.28 -13.48
CA SER A 39 7.04 -0.62 -13.90
C SER A 39 8.43 0.02 -13.90
N HIS A 40 8.53 1.35 -13.89
CA HIS A 40 9.80 2.06 -13.71
C HIS A 40 10.33 1.95 -12.27
N TYR A 41 9.42 1.78 -11.30
CA TYR A 41 9.73 1.75 -9.86
C TYR A 41 9.58 0.36 -9.26
N PHE A 42 8.69 -0.46 -9.82
CA PHE A 42 8.33 -1.78 -9.31
C PHE A 42 8.76 -2.89 -10.27
N GLU A 43 9.28 -3.97 -9.69
CA GLU A 43 9.53 -5.22 -10.37
C GLU A 43 8.34 -6.13 -10.16
N PHE A 44 7.55 -6.31 -11.22
CA PHE A 44 6.31 -7.06 -11.13
C PHE A 44 6.56 -8.57 -11.19
N ARG A 45 6.10 -9.28 -10.16
CA ARG A 45 5.92 -10.74 -10.22
C ARG A 45 4.47 -11.01 -10.62
N SER A 46 4.26 -11.52 -11.84
CA SER A 46 2.91 -11.87 -12.30
C SER A 46 2.46 -13.20 -11.73
N LEU A 47 1.20 -13.25 -11.26
CA LEU A 47 0.55 -14.49 -10.81
C LEU A 47 -0.88 -14.58 -11.35
N CYS A 48 -1.30 -15.79 -11.70
CA CYS A 48 -2.69 -16.10 -12.01
C CYS A 48 -3.15 -17.31 -11.20
N PRO A 49 -3.76 -17.10 -10.02
CA PRO A 49 -4.24 -18.19 -9.16
C PRO A 49 -5.08 -19.23 -9.90
N GLU A 50 -5.96 -18.80 -10.80
CA GLU A 50 -6.85 -19.70 -11.53
C GLU A 50 -6.11 -20.56 -12.56
N LEU A 51 -5.18 -19.97 -13.32
CA LEU A 51 -4.40 -20.73 -14.31
C LEU A 51 -3.45 -21.70 -13.61
N GLU A 52 -2.73 -21.21 -12.59
CA GLU A 52 -1.72 -21.99 -11.88
C GLU A 52 -2.34 -23.07 -10.98
N ALA A 53 -3.57 -22.89 -10.50
CA ALA A 53 -4.36 -23.95 -9.85
C ALA A 53 -4.95 -24.98 -10.85
N GLY A 54 -4.61 -24.88 -12.14
CA GLY A 54 -4.91 -25.89 -13.15
C GLY A 54 -6.24 -25.73 -13.89
N LEU A 55 -6.93 -24.58 -13.79
CA LEU A 55 -8.23 -24.40 -14.47
C LEU A 55 -8.10 -24.19 -15.98
N GLY A 56 -6.90 -23.89 -16.48
CA GLY A 56 -6.62 -23.68 -17.91
C GLY A 56 -7.14 -22.35 -18.47
N VAL A 57 -6.88 -22.13 -19.76
CA VAL A 57 -7.34 -20.97 -20.55
C VAL A 57 -7.69 -21.45 -21.97
N PRO A 58 -8.91 -21.18 -22.50
CA PRO A 58 -10.06 -20.61 -21.79
C PRO A 58 -10.63 -21.60 -20.76
N ARG A 59 -11.46 -21.10 -19.84
CA ARG A 59 -12.12 -21.91 -18.80
C ARG A 59 -13.55 -21.43 -18.52
N PRO A 60 -14.45 -22.28 -18.01
CA PRO A 60 -15.77 -21.83 -17.57
C PRO A 60 -15.66 -20.73 -16.50
N ALA A 61 -16.61 -19.80 -16.50
CA ALA A 61 -16.72 -18.81 -15.44
C ALA A 61 -16.96 -19.51 -14.09
N ILE A 62 -16.38 -18.95 -13.03
CA ILE A 62 -16.48 -19.44 -11.65
C ILE A 62 -17.09 -18.36 -10.76
N HIS A 63 -17.67 -18.75 -9.63
CA HIS A 63 -18.22 -17.89 -8.59
C HIS A 63 -17.85 -18.45 -7.22
N LEU A 64 -17.91 -17.61 -6.19
CA LEU A 64 -17.91 -18.07 -4.81
C LEU A 64 -19.32 -18.45 -4.39
N ARG A 65 -19.53 -19.70 -3.94
CA ARG A 65 -20.78 -20.17 -3.36
C ARG A 65 -20.60 -20.44 -1.87
N GLU A 66 -21.53 -19.98 -1.06
CA GLU A 66 -21.59 -20.31 0.37
C GLU A 66 -22.31 -21.64 0.55
N HIS A 67 -21.60 -22.57 1.20
CA HIS A 67 -22.10 -23.85 1.66
C HIS A 67 -22.00 -23.91 3.19
N GLN A 68 -22.59 -24.94 3.81
CA GLN A 68 -22.53 -25.13 5.26
C GLN A 68 -21.10 -25.24 5.82
N ASP A 69 -20.17 -25.72 5.00
CA ASP A 69 -18.77 -25.94 5.36
C ASP A 69 -17.82 -24.80 4.93
N GLY A 70 -18.36 -23.74 4.30
CA GLY A 70 -17.59 -22.55 3.93
C GLY A 70 -17.82 -22.07 2.50
N LEU A 71 -16.94 -21.17 2.05
CA LEU A 71 -16.97 -20.64 0.69
C LEU A 71 -16.28 -21.61 -0.28
N ARG A 72 -16.96 -21.89 -1.39
CA ARG A 72 -16.47 -22.78 -2.44
C ARG A 72 -16.31 -22.05 -3.76
N LEU A 73 -15.26 -22.36 -4.50
CA LEU A 73 -14.99 -21.82 -5.84
C LEU A 73 -15.57 -22.75 -6.91
N ILE A 74 -16.79 -22.47 -7.34
CA ILE A 74 -17.58 -23.36 -8.19
C ILE A 74 -17.87 -22.69 -9.53
N THR A 75 -17.85 -23.47 -10.62
CA THR A 75 -18.30 -23.00 -11.93
C THR A 75 -19.71 -22.40 -11.90
N THR A 76 -20.00 -21.43 -12.77
CA THR A 76 -21.31 -20.78 -12.84
C THR A 76 -22.43 -21.79 -13.16
N SER A 77 -22.13 -22.83 -13.95
CA SER A 77 -23.06 -23.94 -14.22
C SER A 77 -23.28 -24.86 -13.02
N GLY A 78 -22.37 -24.87 -12.03
CA GLY A 78 -22.41 -25.77 -10.88
C GLY A 78 -21.78 -27.15 -11.14
N ASN A 79 -21.22 -27.39 -12.31
CA ASN A 79 -20.77 -28.72 -12.73
C ASN A 79 -19.38 -29.12 -12.21
N ALA A 80 -18.63 -28.17 -11.67
CA ALA A 80 -17.27 -28.38 -11.17
C ALA A 80 -16.96 -27.46 -10.00
N ASP A 81 -16.30 -28.03 -8.99
CA ASP A 81 -15.80 -27.39 -7.77
C ASP A 81 -14.27 -27.39 -7.81
N HIS A 82 -13.69 -26.19 -7.79
CA HIS A 82 -12.25 -25.94 -7.88
C HIS A 82 -11.65 -25.50 -6.54
N THR A 83 -12.39 -25.62 -5.44
CA THR A 83 -11.96 -25.15 -4.11
C THR A 83 -10.67 -25.84 -3.68
N ALA A 84 -10.63 -27.17 -3.73
CA ALA A 84 -9.48 -27.95 -3.27
C ALA A 84 -8.20 -27.67 -4.09
N SER A 85 -8.31 -27.51 -5.41
CA SER A 85 -7.15 -27.20 -6.26
C SER A 85 -6.64 -25.78 -6.00
N MET A 86 -7.55 -24.81 -5.82
CA MET A 86 -7.21 -23.44 -5.45
C MET A 86 -6.54 -23.38 -4.08
N GLU A 87 -7.10 -24.01 -3.05
CA GLU A 87 -6.51 -24.04 -1.70
C GLU A 87 -5.15 -24.73 -1.67
N HIS A 88 -4.98 -25.81 -2.43
CA HIS A 88 -3.68 -26.46 -2.54
C HIS A 88 -2.64 -25.54 -3.17
N TRP A 89 -2.98 -24.91 -4.30
CA TRP A 89 -2.09 -23.95 -4.94
C TRP A 89 -1.78 -22.76 -4.01
N ILE A 90 -2.77 -22.22 -3.29
CA ILE A 90 -2.56 -21.13 -2.33
C ILE A 90 -1.53 -21.52 -1.27
N ARG A 91 -1.65 -22.72 -0.67
CA ARG A 91 -0.71 -23.20 0.35
C ARG A 91 0.73 -23.28 -0.18
N ASP A 92 0.89 -23.70 -1.43
CA ASP A 92 2.21 -23.87 -2.05
C ASP A 92 2.78 -22.52 -2.53
N ALA A 93 1.93 -21.62 -3.01
CA ALA A 93 2.33 -20.33 -3.55
C ALA A 93 2.70 -19.32 -2.45
N LEU A 94 1.95 -19.26 -1.34
CA LEU A 94 2.13 -18.22 -0.31
C LEU A 94 3.58 -18.09 0.19
N PRO A 95 4.29 -19.16 0.59
CA PRO A 95 5.68 -19.06 1.08
C PRO A 95 6.64 -18.37 0.10
N SER A 96 6.37 -18.46 -1.21
CA SER A 96 7.18 -17.83 -2.26
C SER A 96 6.94 -16.31 -2.42
N LEU A 97 5.98 -15.74 -1.69
CA LEU A 97 5.58 -14.32 -1.79
C LEU A 97 6.12 -13.46 -0.65
N THR A 98 6.96 -14.02 0.22
CA THR A 98 7.50 -13.37 1.42
C THR A 98 8.37 -12.14 1.13
N ASP A 99 8.94 -12.04 -0.06
CA ASP A 99 9.79 -10.93 -0.50
C ASP A 99 9.00 -9.76 -1.12
N LEU A 100 7.71 -9.94 -1.40
CA LEU A 100 6.89 -8.88 -2.01
C LEU A 100 6.69 -7.70 -1.04
N ARG A 101 6.68 -6.48 -1.59
CA ARG A 101 6.40 -5.23 -0.86
C ARG A 101 5.04 -4.63 -1.16
N GLY A 102 4.29 -5.25 -2.05
CA GLY A 102 2.89 -4.96 -2.28
C GLY A 102 2.27 -5.95 -3.26
N PHE A 103 0.96 -5.86 -3.44
CA PHE A 103 0.23 -6.66 -4.41
C PHE A 103 -0.88 -5.85 -5.09
N ILE A 104 -0.93 -5.90 -6.43
CA ILE A 104 -2.00 -5.32 -7.24
C ILE A 104 -2.89 -6.43 -7.78
N LEU A 105 -4.11 -6.50 -7.26
CA LEU A 105 -5.07 -7.54 -7.58
C LEU A 105 -6.04 -7.14 -8.70
N LYS A 106 -6.49 -8.12 -9.46
CA LYS A 106 -7.56 -7.95 -10.43
C LYS A 106 -8.92 -7.90 -9.72
N ALA A 107 -9.57 -6.74 -9.76
CA ALA A 107 -10.90 -6.53 -9.20
C ALA A 107 -11.95 -7.51 -9.76
N LYS A 108 -12.96 -7.85 -8.95
CA LYS A 108 -14.12 -8.69 -9.33
C LYS A 108 -13.80 -10.14 -9.69
N SER A 109 -12.56 -10.61 -9.50
CA SER A 109 -12.22 -12.03 -9.66
C SER A 109 -12.63 -12.83 -8.40
N PRO A 110 -13.29 -13.98 -8.55
CA PRO A 110 -13.58 -14.89 -7.44
C PRO A 110 -12.34 -15.47 -6.74
N SER A 111 -11.16 -15.39 -7.38
CA SER A 111 -9.88 -15.78 -6.76
C SER A 111 -9.11 -14.57 -6.23
N CYS A 112 -8.98 -13.52 -7.03
CA CYS A 112 -8.09 -12.39 -6.77
C CYS A 112 -8.76 -11.15 -6.19
N GLY A 113 -10.09 -10.98 -6.26
CA GLY A 113 -10.70 -9.72 -5.84
C GLY A 113 -10.57 -9.50 -4.34
N MET A 114 -10.09 -8.33 -3.94
CA MET A 114 -9.84 -7.95 -2.56
C MET A 114 -11.13 -7.59 -1.82
N GLU A 115 -12.09 -7.01 -2.53
CA GLU A 115 -13.38 -6.60 -1.97
C GLU A 115 -14.51 -6.71 -2.99
N ARG A 116 -15.73 -6.67 -2.48
CA ARG A 116 -16.97 -6.59 -3.27
C ARG A 116 -17.19 -7.77 -4.22
N ILE A 117 -16.68 -8.95 -3.85
CA ILE A 117 -16.96 -10.19 -4.57
C ILE A 117 -18.37 -10.66 -4.25
N ARG A 118 -19.08 -11.07 -5.30
CA ARG A 118 -20.43 -11.66 -5.17
C ARG A 118 -20.29 -13.05 -4.57
N ILE A 119 -21.00 -13.26 -3.47
CA ILE A 119 -21.20 -14.59 -2.89
C ILE A 119 -22.58 -15.07 -3.30
N HIS A 120 -22.63 -16.30 -3.78
CA HIS A 120 -23.84 -16.96 -4.24
C HIS A 120 -24.26 -18.02 -3.21
N ASN A 121 -25.54 -18.37 -3.15
CA ASN A 121 -25.98 -19.59 -2.44
C ASN A 121 -25.72 -20.84 -3.29
N GLU A 122 -26.10 -22.01 -2.77
CA GLU A 122 -25.95 -23.30 -3.46
C GLU A 122 -26.70 -23.30 -4.81
N GLU A 123 -27.84 -22.62 -4.89
CA GLU A 123 -28.65 -22.45 -6.11
C GLU A 123 -28.06 -21.46 -7.13
N GLY A 124 -26.95 -20.80 -6.80
CA GLY A 124 -26.24 -19.86 -7.69
C GLY A 124 -26.80 -18.44 -7.69
N GLN A 125 -27.73 -18.10 -6.80
CA GLN A 125 -28.28 -16.76 -6.62
C GLN A 125 -27.36 -15.91 -5.75
N VAL A 126 -27.16 -14.63 -6.10
CA VAL A 126 -26.32 -13.72 -5.31
C VAL A 126 -27.02 -13.39 -3.99
N ILE A 127 -26.37 -13.69 -2.87
CA ILE A 127 -26.88 -13.42 -1.52
C ILE A 127 -26.18 -12.23 -0.85
N ARG A 128 -24.91 -11.98 -1.17
CA ARG A 128 -24.15 -10.82 -0.65
C ARG A 128 -23.05 -10.37 -1.61
N ARG A 129 -22.52 -9.16 -1.39
CA ARG A 129 -21.55 -8.47 -2.27
C ARG A 129 -20.39 -7.86 -1.50
N ASP A 130 -20.01 -8.47 -0.40
CA ASP A 130 -18.94 -8.10 0.52
C ASP A 130 -17.85 -9.18 0.59
N GLY A 131 -17.91 -10.17 -0.30
CA GLY A 131 -16.95 -11.25 -0.36
C GLY A 131 -15.55 -10.79 -0.80
N ARG A 132 -14.60 -11.69 -0.57
CA ARG A 132 -13.22 -11.60 -1.04
C ARG A 132 -12.86 -12.90 -1.75
N GLY A 133 -12.02 -12.82 -2.78
CA GLY A 133 -11.53 -13.98 -3.49
C GLY A 133 -10.63 -14.86 -2.60
N LEU A 134 -10.63 -16.17 -2.83
CA LEU A 134 -9.93 -17.12 -1.95
C LEU A 134 -8.43 -16.81 -1.82
N PHE A 135 -7.74 -16.50 -2.93
CA PHE A 135 -6.33 -16.11 -2.88
C PHE A 135 -6.12 -14.76 -2.20
N ALA A 136 -6.94 -13.76 -2.53
CA ALA A 136 -6.83 -12.44 -1.90
C ALA A 136 -7.04 -12.51 -0.38
N GLN A 137 -7.96 -13.35 0.08
CA GLN A 137 -8.18 -13.59 1.50
C GLN A 137 -6.96 -14.23 2.16
N ALA A 138 -6.47 -15.33 1.61
CA ALA A 138 -5.32 -16.03 2.16
C ALA A 138 -4.04 -15.17 2.15
N LEU A 139 -3.82 -14.37 1.10
CA LEU A 139 -2.70 -13.43 1.01
C LEU A 139 -2.73 -12.38 2.14
N MET A 140 -3.89 -11.77 2.39
CA MET A 140 -4.05 -10.74 3.42
C MET A 140 -4.01 -11.30 4.84
N GLU A 141 -4.41 -12.57 5.03
CA GLU A 141 -4.29 -13.27 6.31
C GLU A 141 -2.84 -13.66 6.61
N ALA A 142 -2.11 -14.16 5.60
CA ALA A 142 -0.70 -14.54 5.75
C ALA A 142 0.23 -13.33 5.89
N TYR A 143 -0.09 -12.22 5.21
CA TYR A 143 0.73 -11.01 5.19
C TYR A 143 -0.10 -9.76 5.55
N PRO A 144 -0.54 -9.62 6.82
CA PRO A 144 -1.49 -8.58 7.23
C PRO A 144 -0.95 -7.14 7.11
N VAL A 145 0.38 -6.97 7.06
CA VAL A 145 1.04 -5.67 6.88
C VAL A 145 1.36 -5.33 5.43
N LEU A 146 1.20 -6.29 4.50
CA LEU A 146 1.48 -6.10 3.08
C LEU A 146 0.49 -5.09 2.47
N PRO A 147 0.98 -4.07 1.73
CA PRO A 147 0.13 -3.23 0.91
C PRO A 147 -0.57 -4.04 -0.19
N VAL A 148 -1.89 -4.08 -0.19
CA VAL A 148 -2.69 -4.76 -1.21
C VAL A 148 -3.73 -3.78 -1.73
N GLU A 149 -3.89 -3.70 -3.05
CA GLU A 149 -4.90 -2.85 -3.69
C GLU A 149 -5.40 -3.47 -5.01
N GLU A 150 -6.60 -3.09 -5.44
CA GLU A 150 -7.14 -3.53 -6.74
C GLU A 150 -6.85 -2.53 -7.87
N GLU A 151 -6.62 -3.06 -9.08
CA GLU A 151 -6.41 -2.27 -10.30
C GLU A 151 -7.44 -1.14 -10.49
N GLY A 152 -8.72 -1.42 -10.23
CA GLY A 152 -9.80 -0.46 -10.47
C GLY A 152 -9.75 0.73 -9.52
N ARG A 153 -9.27 0.49 -8.29
CA ARG A 153 -9.16 1.47 -7.21
C ARG A 153 -7.96 2.39 -7.39
N LEU A 154 -6.91 1.93 -8.08
CA LEU A 154 -5.78 2.77 -8.49
C LEU A 154 -6.14 3.88 -9.49
N ASN A 155 -7.36 3.92 -10.01
CA ASN A 155 -7.85 5.06 -10.80
C ASN A 155 -8.24 6.26 -9.92
N ASP A 156 -8.54 6.03 -8.64
CA ASP A 156 -8.73 7.11 -7.67
C ASP A 156 -7.36 7.61 -7.20
N SER A 157 -7.14 8.93 -7.29
CA SER A 157 -5.83 9.53 -7.01
C SER A 157 -5.39 9.33 -5.56
N HIS A 158 -6.32 9.37 -4.60
CA HIS A 158 -6.02 9.26 -3.18
C HIS A 158 -5.72 7.82 -2.79
N LEU A 159 -6.50 6.85 -3.31
CA LEU A 159 -6.23 5.43 -3.10
C LEU A 159 -4.91 5.00 -3.73
N ARG A 160 -4.64 5.50 -4.94
CA ARG A 160 -3.38 5.26 -5.64
C ARG A 160 -2.19 5.81 -4.86
N GLU A 161 -2.25 7.06 -4.40
CA GLU A 161 -1.18 7.64 -3.57
C GLU A 161 -0.97 6.82 -2.30
N ASN A 162 -2.05 6.48 -1.59
CA ASN A 162 -1.96 5.72 -0.35
C ASN A 162 -1.31 4.34 -0.55
N PHE A 163 -1.71 3.61 -1.59
CA PHE A 163 -1.11 2.32 -1.91
C PHE A 163 0.38 2.46 -2.20
N ILE A 164 0.76 3.41 -3.07
CA ILE A 164 2.16 3.61 -3.47
C ILE A 164 3.01 4.01 -2.27
N GLU A 165 2.57 4.99 -1.47
CA GLU A 165 3.27 5.41 -0.25
C GLU A 165 3.50 4.24 0.70
N ARG A 166 2.48 3.40 0.92
CA ARG A 166 2.60 2.20 1.74
C ARG A 166 3.61 1.19 1.20
N VAL A 167 3.69 1.02 -0.13
CA VAL A 167 4.70 0.15 -0.77
C VAL A 167 6.11 0.66 -0.50
N PHE A 168 6.37 1.96 -0.66
CA PHE A 168 7.68 2.55 -0.39
C PHE A 168 8.07 2.43 1.09
N VAL A 169 7.14 2.71 2.01
CA VAL A 169 7.42 2.58 3.46
C VAL A 169 7.64 1.13 3.87
N TYR A 170 6.88 0.19 3.30
CA TYR A 170 7.05 -1.22 3.61
C TYR A 170 8.34 -1.81 3.01
N ASP A 171 8.74 -1.36 1.82
CA ASP A 171 10.06 -1.69 1.26
C ASP A 171 11.19 -1.22 2.17
N ASP A 172 11.12 0.03 2.66
CA ASP A 172 12.11 0.55 3.60
C ASP A 172 12.15 -0.26 4.92
N TRP A 173 10.99 -0.63 5.45
CA TRP A 173 10.90 -1.51 6.63
C TRP A 173 11.60 -2.85 6.36
N CYS A 174 11.28 -3.50 5.25
CA CYS A 174 11.85 -4.80 4.93
C CYS A 174 13.37 -4.72 4.71
N ARG A 175 13.87 -3.68 4.05
CA ARG A 175 15.32 -3.45 3.89
C ARG A 175 16.00 -3.25 5.24
N MET A 176 15.37 -2.53 6.17
CA MET A 176 15.88 -2.37 7.53
C MET A 176 16.00 -3.73 8.25
N ILE A 177 15.00 -4.60 8.10
CA ILE A 177 15.04 -5.95 8.69
C ILE A 177 16.14 -6.80 8.03
N GLU A 178 16.25 -6.77 6.70
CA GLU A 178 17.27 -7.50 5.92
C GLU A 178 18.70 -7.06 6.25
N ALA A 179 18.90 -5.77 6.51
CA ALA A 179 20.18 -5.20 6.94
C ALA A 179 20.54 -5.54 8.41
N GLY A 180 19.59 -6.11 9.17
CA GLY A 180 19.74 -6.46 10.57
C GLY A 180 18.99 -5.50 11.49
N LEU A 181 17.97 -6.03 12.16
CA LEU A 181 17.17 -5.27 13.13
C LEU A 181 18.03 -4.85 14.33
N THR A 182 18.17 -3.54 14.51
CA THR A 182 18.78 -2.92 15.70
C THR A 182 17.87 -1.85 16.29
N ARG A 183 18.10 -1.49 17.56
CA ARG A 183 17.33 -0.43 18.23
C ARG A 183 17.45 0.92 17.49
N ASN A 184 18.66 1.25 17.07
CA ASN A 184 18.93 2.46 16.33
C ASN A 184 18.23 2.44 14.96
N ALA A 185 18.27 1.31 14.25
CA ALA A 185 17.58 1.17 12.97
C ALA A 185 16.06 1.38 13.11
N LEU A 186 15.44 0.83 14.16
CA LEU A 186 14.01 1.03 14.43
C LEU A 186 13.67 2.49 14.78
N LEU A 187 14.52 3.14 15.59
CA LEU A 187 14.38 4.56 15.92
C LEU A 187 14.56 5.46 14.69
N ASP A 188 15.51 5.12 13.82
CA ASP A 188 15.76 5.82 12.57
C ASP A 188 14.56 5.65 11.63
N PHE A 189 14.05 4.43 11.43
CA PHE A 189 12.81 4.18 10.66
C PHE A 189 11.63 5.01 11.18
N HIS A 190 11.38 4.98 12.49
CA HIS A 190 10.33 5.79 13.09
C HIS A 190 10.54 7.28 12.83
N THR A 191 11.77 7.76 13.03
CA THR A 191 12.12 9.15 12.78
C THR A 191 11.81 9.54 11.35
N ARG A 192 12.19 8.73 10.35
CA ARG A 192 11.97 9.04 8.93
C ARG A 192 10.49 9.17 8.56
N HIS A 193 9.64 8.30 9.10
CA HIS A 193 8.23 8.21 8.71
C HIS A 193 7.24 8.84 9.70
N LYS A 194 7.71 9.45 10.80
CA LYS A 194 6.82 9.99 11.86
C LYS A 194 5.79 10.99 11.34
N PHE A 195 6.12 11.82 10.35
CA PHE A 195 5.19 12.83 9.82
C PHE A 195 4.19 12.23 8.82
N GLN A 196 4.58 11.16 8.10
CA GLN A 196 3.61 10.35 7.36
C GLN A 196 2.63 9.70 8.33
N LEU A 197 3.13 9.10 9.42
CA LEU A 197 2.28 8.54 10.46
C LEU A 197 1.36 9.58 11.11
N LEU A 198 1.86 10.80 11.37
CA LEU A 198 1.05 11.90 11.89
C LEU A 198 -0.09 12.27 10.93
N ALA A 199 0.20 12.39 9.64
CA ALA A 199 -0.79 12.70 8.61
C ALA A 199 -1.84 11.59 8.47
N HIS A 200 -1.45 10.31 8.59
CA HIS A 200 -2.41 9.21 8.52
C HIS A 200 -3.21 9.01 9.81
N CYS A 201 -2.58 9.14 10.98
CA CYS A 201 -3.24 8.91 12.25
C CYS A 201 -2.52 9.53 13.45
N GLN A 202 -3.02 10.67 13.92
CA GLN A 202 -2.52 11.32 15.14
C GLN A 202 -2.59 10.41 16.38
N LYS A 203 -3.62 9.55 16.49
CA LYS A 203 -3.74 8.59 17.60
C LYS A 203 -2.54 7.64 17.64
N THR A 204 -2.28 6.94 16.53
CA THR A 204 -1.17 5.97 16.46
C THR A 204 0.18 6.66 16.53
N TYR A 205 0.32 7.88 16.00
CA TYR A 205 1.51 8.70 16.20
C TYR A 205 1.85 8.91 17.69
N ARG A 206 0.84 9.19 18.53
CA ARG A 206 1.02 9.35 19.99
C ARG A 206 1.29 8.04 20.72
N GLU A 207 0.83 6.92 20.18
CA GLU A 207 1.01 5.58 20.76
C GLU A 207 2.40 4.99 20.45
N LEU A 208 2.89 5.16 19.23
CA LEU A 208 4.14 4.52 18.77
C LEU A 208 5.40 5.21 19.27
N GLY A 209 5.39 6.53 19.51
CA GLY A 209 6.54 7.22 20.08
C GLY A 209 6.98 6.65 21.44
N PRO A 210 6.08 6.58 22.44
CA PRO A 210 6.37 5.99 23.75
C PRO A 210 6.79 4.51 23.69
N MET A 211 6.24 3.73 22.76
CA MET A 211 6.63 2.32 22.56
C MET A 211 8.14 2.17 22.30
N LEU A 212 8.77 3.19 21.70
CA LEU A 212 10.19 3.18 21.38
C LEU A 212 11.08 3.76 22.49
N SER A 213 10.51 4.26 23.59
CA SER A 213 11.29 4.85 24.69
C SER A 213 11.97 3.83 25.61
N ASP A 214 11.46 2.59 25.67
CA ASP A 214 12.06 1.48 26.45
C ASP A 214 12.19 0.20 25.62
N LEU A 215 13.14 0.22 24.69
CA LEU A 215 13.48 -0.93 23.83
C LEU A 215 14.28 -2.03 24.55
N LYS A 216 14.44 -1.97 25.88
CA LYS A 216 15.19 -2.97 26.66
C LYS A 216 14.28 -3.91 27.45
N ALA A 217 13.01 -3.54 27.67
CA ALA A 217 12.06 -4.32 28.45
C ALA A 217 11.68 -5.67 27.82
N GLU A 218 11.71 -5.78 26.49
CA GLU A 218 11.23 -6.93 25.73
C GLU A 218 12.17 -7.28 24.55
N PRO A 219 12.07 -8.49 23.96
CA PRO A 219 12.79 -8.82 22.74
C PRO A 219 12.48 -7.82 21.62
N LEU A 220 13.53 -7.34 20.94
CA LEU A 220 13.39 -6.31 19.92
C LEU A 220 12.52 -6.75 18.73
N ALA A 221 12.53 -8.04 18.40
CA ALA A 221 11.69 -8.62 17.34
C ALA A 221 10.20 -8.45 17.66
N ASP A 222 9.78 -8.75 18.89
CA ASP A 222 8.39 -8.63 19.33
C ASP A 222 7.91 -7.18 19.32
N ILE A 223 8.78 -6.24 19.75
CA ILE A 223 8.51 -4.80 19.66
C ILE A 223 8.35 -4.39 18.19
N ALA A 224 9.25 -4.82 17.31
CA ALA A 224 9.23 -4.49 15.90
C ALA A 224 7.96 -5.02 15.20
N GLU A 225 7.52 -6.23 15.51
CA GLU A 225 6.30 -6.84 14.96
C GLU A 225 5.04 -6.06 15.37
N ARG A 226 4.91 -5.71 16.66
CA ARG A 226 3.80 -4.88 17.15
C ARG A 226 3.84 -3.48 16.54
N TYR A 227 5.03 -2.90 16.44
CA TYR A 227 5.25 -1.58 15.86
C TYR A 227 4.79 -1.54 14.41
N ILE A 228 5.29 -2.44 13.54
CA ILE A 228 4.95 -2.42 12.11
C ILE A 228 3.48 -2.74 11.87
N SER A 229 2.89 -3.63 12.68
CA SER A 229 1.46 -3.95 12.60
C SER A 229 0.59 -2.71 12.87
N ALA A 230 0.88 -1.97 13.94
CA ALA A 230 0.18 -0.73 14.26
C ALA A 230 0.47 0.39 13.25
N PHE A 231 1.72 0.51 12.81
CA PHE A 231 2.16 1.51 11.84
C PHE A 231 1.45 1.31 10.50
N MET A 232 1.53 0.11 9.90
CA MET A 232 0.91 -0.16 8.61
C MET A 232 -0.61 -0.08 8.66
N LYS A 233 -1.22 -0.44 9.80
CA LYS A 233 -2.66 -0.23 10.04
C LYS A 233 -3.05 1.25 10.04
N ALA A 234 -2.23 2.11 10.62
CA ALA A 234 -2.44 3.56 10.56
C ALA A 234 -2.29 4.08 9.13
N MET A 235 -1.25 3.65 8.40
CA MET A 235 -1.00 4.06 7.02
C MET A 235 -2.12 3.67 6.04
N GLN A 236 -3.01 2.71 6.37
CA GLN A 236 -4.17 2.37 5.50
C GLN A 236 -5.25 3.46 5.50
N LYS A 237 -5.22 4.38 6.47
CA LYS A 237 -6.23 5.44 6.57
C LYS A 237 -5.96 6.50 5.51
N GLN A 238 -7.01 6.95 4.84
CA GLN A 238 -6.90 8.07 3.91
C GLN A 238 -6.54 9.36 4.66
N ILE A 239 -5.62 10.13 4.09
CA ILE A 239 -5.22 11.43 4.61
C ILE A 239 -6.22 12.46 4.10
N THR A 240 -6.78 13.28 4.98
CA THR A 240 -7.56 14.45 4.58
C THR A 240 -6.65 15.66 4.37
N ARG A 241 -7.13 16.68 3.66
CA ARG A 241 -6.38 17.95 3.54
C ARG A 241 -6.05 18.57 4.90
N GLY A 242 -6.95 18.46 5.87
CA GLY A 242 -6.73 18.94 7.23
C GLY A 242 -5.61 18.18 7.95
N ASP A 243 -5.48 16.88 7.70
CA ASP A 243 -4.40 16.08 8.27
C ASP A 243 -3.03 16.45 7.68
N HIS A 244 -2.96 16.67 6.36
CA HIS A 244 -1.75 17.19 5.72
C HIS A 244 -1.40 18.60 6.23
N ALA A 245 -2.39 19.49 6.36
CA ALA A 245 -2.19 20.83 6.91
C ALA A 245 -1.63 20.78 8.33
N ASN A 246 -2.19 19.92 9.18
CA ASN A 246 -1.70 19.65 10.53
C ASN A 246 -0.23 19.17 10.50
N ALA A 247 0.09 18.14 9.71
CA ALA A 247 1.46 17.63 9.60
C ALA A 247 2.46 18.70 9.11
N MET A 248 2.07 19.52 8.12
CA MET A 248 2.88 20.64 7.62
C MET A 248 3.10 21.72 8.68
N GLN A 249 2.08 22.10 9.45
CA GLN A 249 2.20 23.07 10.55
C GLN A 249 3.13 22.55 11.65
N HIS A 250 3.05 21.26 11.99
CA HIS A 250 3.99 20.64 12.94
C HIS A 250 5.43 20.67 12.40
N LEU A 251 5.63 20.41 11.11
CA LEU A 251 6.93 20.47 10.47
C LEU A 251 7.52 21.89 10.47
N MET A 252 6.70 22.91 10.19
CA MET A 252 7.09 24.32 10.26
C MET A 252 7.63 24.71 11.63
N GLY A 253 7.15 24.10 12.71
CA GLY A 253 7.66 24.33 14.06
C GLY A 253 9.16 24.09 14.21
N TYR A 254 9.72 23.16 13.42
CA TYR A 254 11.15 22.83 13.41
C TYR A 254 11.96 23.73 12.47
N LEU A 255 11.29 24.48 11.59
CA LEU A 255 11.90 25.34 10.57
C LEU A 255 11.86 26.83 10.93
N ARG A 256 11.53 27.17 12.18
CA ARG A 256 11.35 28.57 12.61
C ARG A 256 12.59 29.45 12.41
N GLY A 257 13.79 28.90 12.57
CA GLY A 257 15.06 29.60 12.35
C GLY A 257 15.41 29.83 10.87
N SER A 258 14.80 29.03 9.97
CA SER A 258 15.20 28.91 8.56
C SER A 258 14.48 29.86 7.61
N MET A 259 13.46 30.57 8.12
CA MET A 259 12.54 31.38 7.31
C MET A 259 12.37 32.77 7.91
N SER A 260 12.39 33.78 7.04
CA SER A 260 11.93 35.12 7.38
C SER A 260 10.45 35.10 7.79
N ASP A 261 9.99 36.13 8.50
CA ASP A 261 8.57 36.23 8.88
C ASP A 261 7.66 36.27 7.64
N ALA A 262 8.10 36.95 6.56
CA ALA A 262 7.39 37.00 5.29
C ALA A 262 7.33 35.61 4.60
N ASP A 263 8.42 34.85 4.59
CA ASP A 263 8.42 33.48 4.05
C ASP A 263 7.49 32.55 4.85
N ARG A 264 7.43 32.75 6.17
CA ARG A 264 6.57 31.96 7.06
C ARG A 264 5.08 32.27 6.82
N GLU A 265 4.74 33.54 6.66
CA GLU A 265 3.38 33.98 6.34
C GLU A 265 2.92 33.43 4.99
N MET A 266 3.77 33.52 3.96
CA MET A 266 3.50 32.93 2.64
C MET A 266 3.28 31.41 2.73
N LEU A 267 4.08 30.68 3.50
CA LEU A 267 3.88 29.24 3.67
C LEU A 267 2.56 28.92 4.39
N HIS A 268 2.19 29.69 5.42
CA HIS A 268 0.88 29.55 6.07
C HIS A 268 -0.27 29.75 5.07
N GLU A 269 -0.19 30.81 4.25
CA GLU A 269 -1.19 31.07 3.21
C GLU A 269 -1.32 29.90 2.24
N GLN A 270 -0.21 29.31 1.77
CA GLN A 270 -0.26 28.17 0.86
C GLN A 270 -0.84 26.90 1.52
N ILE A 271 -0.60 26.70 2.82
CA ILE A 271 -1.23 25.60 3.57
C ILE A 271 -2.74 25.81 3.66
N ASP A 272 -3.19 27.04 3.93
CA ASP A 272 -4.62 27.37 4.02
C ASP A 272 -5.32 27.21 2.66
N LEU A 273 -4.69 27.69 1.58
CA LEU A 273 -5.19 27.50 0.22
C LEU A 273 -5.27 26.01 -0.16
N TYR A 274 -4.28 25.20 0.25
CA TYR A 274 -4.32 23.76 0.06
C TYR A 274 -5.48 23.13 0.84
N GLN A 275 -5.67 23.51 2.10
CA GLN A 275 -6.74 23.01 2.95
C GLN A 275 -8.13 23.31 2.37
N GLN A 276 -8.27 24.46 1.71
CA GLN A 276 -9.49 24.90 1.03
C GLN A 276 -9.69 24.28 -0.36
N GLY A 277 -8.74 23.52 -0.89
CA GLY A 277 -8.85 22.92 -2.22
C GLY A 277 -8.53 23.86 -3.37
N GLN A 278 -7.77 24.93 -3.14
CA GLN A 278 -7.43 25.91 -4.17
C GLN A 278 -6.07 25.62 -4.85
N VAL A 279 -5.15 25.01 -4.13
CA VAL A 279 -3.83 24.62 -4.64
C VAL A 279 -3.55 23.14 -4.35
N PRO A 280 -2.71 22.46 -5.17
CA PRO A 280 -2.35 21.07 -4.94
C PRO A 280 -1.33 20.94 -3.80
N LEU A 281 -1.23 19.75 -3.19
CA LEU A 281 -0.34 19.49 -2.05
C LEU A 281 1.14 19.78 -2.38
N VAL A 282 1.56 19.58 -3.63
CA VAL A 282 2.94 19.85 -4.07
C VAL A 282 3.39 21.29 -3.81
N VAL A 283 2.48 22.28 -3.79
CA VAL A 283 2.83 23.70 -3.61
C VAL A 283 3.39 23.98 -2.21
N PRO A 284 2.64 23.78 -1.11
CA PRO A 284 3.20 23.99 0.24
C PRO A 284 4.35 23.03 0.55
N MET A 285 4.35 21.80 0.00
CA MET A 285 5.44 20.84 0.19
C MET A 285 6.75 21.30 -0.46
N THR A 286 6.69 21.97 -1.62
CA THR A 286 7.88 22.52 -2.29
C THR A 286 8.49 23.66 -1.48
N LEU A 287 7.65 24.52 -0.89
CA LEU A 287 8.11 25.59 0.00
C LEU A 287 8.78 25.04 1.27
N LEU A 288 8.20 23.99 1.88
CA LEU A 288 8.81 23.29 3.02
C LEU A 288 10.16 22.67 2.66
N ARG A 289 10.27 22.03 1.49
CA ARG A 289 11.56 21.52 0.98
C ARG A 289 12.59 22.62 0.75
N MET A 290 12.16 23.78 0.26
CA MET A 290 13.05 24.93 0.09
C MET A 290 13.57 25.43 1.45
N ALA A 291 12.69 25.59 2.43
CA ALA A 291 13.07 26.00 3.79
C ALA A 291 14.06 25.01 4.43
N GLN A 292 13.79 23.71 4.33
CA GLN A 292 14.68 22.65 4.81
C GLN A 292 16.07 22.71 4.18
N ARG A 293 16.20 23.07 2.89
CA ARG A 293 17.50 23.20 2.22
C ARG A 293 18.32 24.40 2.71
N ARG A 294 17.66 25.45 3.20
CA ARG A 294 18.32 26.68 3.70
C ARG A 294 18.93 26.48 5.08
N GLU A 295 18.31 25.65 5.91
CA GLU A 295 18.84 25.27 7.22
C GLU A 295 18.75 23.74 7.34
N PRO A 296 19.84 23.01 7.02
CA PRO A 296 19.87 21.56 7.13
C PRO A 296 19.84 21.17 8.61
N VAL A 297 18.64 21.15 9.19
CA VAL A 297 18.41 20.52 10.48
C VAL A 297 18.57 19.03 10.25
N ALA A 298 19.63 18.42 10.79
CA ALA A 298 19.97 17.00 10.60
C ALA A 298 18.80 16.04 10.88
N TYR A 299 17.84 16.46 11.70
CA TYR A 299 16.60 15.76 11.99
C TYR A 299 15.58 15.77 10.84
N LEU A 300 15.46 16.90 10.13
CA LEU A 300 14.53 17.07 9.03
C LEU A 300 15.04 16.40 7.76
N GLU A 301 16.34 16.40 7.50
CA GLU A 301 16.94 15.70 6.34
C GLU A 301 16.60 14.21 6.26
N ARG A 302 16.23 13.63 7.39
CA ARG A 302 15.80 12.23 7.51
C ARG A 302 14.30 12.04 7.23
N GLN A 303 13.49 13.09 7.10
CA GLN A 303 12.03 12.94 6.98
C GLN A 303 11.58 12.62 5.56
N ASP A 304 10.94 11.46 5.38
CA ASP A 304 10.43 11.04 4.08
C ASP A 304 9.04 11.63 3.77
N TYR A 305 8.35 12.25 4.74
CA TYR A 305 7.07 12.93 4.48
C TYR A 305 7.13 13.97 3.34
N LEU A 306 8.25 14.69 3.22
CA LEU A 306 8.48 15.68 2.17
C LEU A 306 8.70 15.05 0.78
N THR A 307 9.13 13.79 0.72
CA THR A 307 9.45 13.07 -0.51
C THR A 307 9.24 11.56 -0.31
N PRO A 308 7.99 11.11 -0.07
CA PRO A 308 7.71 9.72 0.36
C PRO A 308 7.85 8.69 -0.75
N TYR A 309 7.93 9.18 -1.99
CA TYR A 309 8.09 8.45 -3.23
C TYR A 309 8.67 9.43 -4.27
N PRO A 310 9.16 8.95 -5.42
CA PRO A 310 9.70 9.79 -6.49
C PRO A 310 8.71 10.85 -7.01
N ASP A 311 9.18 12.08 -7.17
CA ASP A 311 8.36 13.24 -7.60
C ASP A 311 7.75 13.00 -9.00
N GLU A 312 8.42 12.24 -9.86
CA GLU A 312 8.02 11.92 -11.23
C GLU A 312 6.72 11.09 -11.30
N LEU A 313 6.29 10.47 -10.20
CA LEU A 313 4.97 9.82 -10.10
C LEU A 313 3.82 10.84 -10.12
N GLY A 314 4.08 12.11 -9.82
CA GLY A 314 3.11 13.21 -9.93
C GLY A 314 1.89 13.11 -8.99
N LEU A 315 1.96 12.29 -7.95
CA LEU A 315 0.81 11.92 -7.11
C LEU A 315 0.21 13.11 -6.33
N ARG A 316 1.03 14.14 -6.04
CA ARG A 316 0.65 15.33 -5.25
C ARG A 316 0.25 16.55 -6.08
N ASN A 317 0.11 16.39 -7.40
CA ASN A 317 -0.13 17.49 -8.33
C ASN A 317 -1.63 17.77 -8.57
N HIS A 318 -2.50 17.00 -7.94
CA HIS A 318 -3.95 17.12 -8.09
C HIS A 318 -4.54 18.15 -7.13
N VAL A 319 -5.51 18.92 -7.63
CA VAL A 319 -6.40 19.78 -6.85
C VAL A 319 -7.70 19.05 -6.62
#